data_AF-A0A6M7TL20-F1
#
_entry.id   AF-A0A6M7TL20-F1
#
_cell.length_a   1.000
_cell.length_b   1.000
_cell.length_c   1.000
_cell.angle_alpha   90.00
_cell.angle_beta   90.00
_cell.angle_gamma   90.00
#
_symmetry.space_group_name_H-M   'P 1'
#
loop_
_entity.id
_entity.type
_entity.pdbx_description
1 polymer ?
#
loop_
_entity_poly.entity_id
_entity_poly.type
_entity_poly.pdbx_seq_one_letter_code
_entity_poly.pdbx_strand_id
1 'polypeptide(L)'
;MASNEAPREAATTRIFHCRLIPPRPDFAFTMTDEERELMSRHADYLRAKLCEGTMILAGPVADPAGPWGLLILRAGSEAEAKAVTDGDPVARSGRGFRYEILPMISTIM
;
A
#
# COMPACT_ATOMS: atom_id res chain seq x y z
N MET A 1 40.98 8.13 0.35
CA MET A 1 40.02 7.17 0.93
C MET A 1 39.01 6.87 -0.17
N ALA A 2 39.19 5.76 -0.87
CA ALA A 2 38.27 5.36 -1.94
C ALA A 2 37.08 4.66 -1.27
N SER A 3 35.89 5.26 -1.39
CA SER A 3 34.66 4.69 -0.88
C SER A 3 34.35 3.41 -1.66
N ASN A 4 34.40 2.29 -0.96
CA ASN A 4 33.99 0.99 -1.44
C ASN A 4 32.45 0.94 -1.48
N GLU A 5 31.84 1.44 -2.55
CA GLU A 5 30.45 1.09 -2.86
C GLU A 5 30.46 -0.30 -3.48
N ALA A 6 30.28 -1.31 -2.63
CA ALA A 6 29.99 -2.66 -3.10
C ALA A 6 28.76 -2.60 -4.04
N PRO A 7 28.74 -3.34 -5.16
CA PRO A 7 27.57 -3.42 -6.01
C PRO A 7 26.38 -3.82 -5.14
N ARG A 8 25.30 -3.02 -5.15
CA ARG A 8 24.05 -3.39 -4.50
C ARG A 8 23.59 -4.68 -5.18
N GLU A 9 23.86 -5.82 -4.54
CA GLU A 9 23.42 -7.14 -4.97
C GLU A 9 21.98 -6.99 -5.45
N ALA A 10 21.70 -7.36 -6.70
CA ALA A 10 20.38 -7.12 -7.30
C ALA A 10 19.32 -7.79 -6.42
N ALA A 11 18.72 -7.02 -5.52
CA ALA A 11 17.88 -7.55 -4.48
C ALA A 11 16.69 -8.23 -5.15
N THR A 12 16.53 -9.53 -4.90
CA THR A 12 15.40 -10.30 -5.40
C THR A 12 14.13 -9.65 -4.89
N THR A 13 13.46 -8.91 -5.78
CA THR A 13 12.30 -8.14 -5.40
C THR A 13 11.10 -9.07 -5.35
N ARG A 14 10.37 -9.06 -4.23
CA ARG A 14 9.16 -9.84 -4.02
C ARG A 14 7.93 -8.99 -4.31
N ILE A 15 6.84 -9.66 -4.65
CA ILE A 15 5.54 -9.01 -4.80
C ILE A 15 4.72 -9.26 -3.54
N PHE A 16 4.10 -8.21 -3.02
CA PHE A 16 3.24 -8.26 -1.85
C PHE A 16 1.82 -7.87 -2.22
N HIS A 17 0.87 -8.66 -1.74
CA HIS A 17 -0.53 -8.31 -1.67
C HIS A 17 -0.78 -7.57 -0.36
N CYS A 18 -1.24 -6.32 -0.47
CA CYS A 18 -1.56 -5.47 0.66
C CYS A 18 -3.05 -5.13 0.62
N ARG A 19 -3.80 -5.63 1.60
CA ARG A 19 -5.22 -5.33 1.77
C ARG A 19 -5.41 -4.23 2.80
N LEU A 20 -5.97 -3.10 2.38
CA LEU A 20 -6.42 -2.02 3.23
C LEU A 20 -7.85 -2.27 3.68
N ILE A 21 -8.03 -2.55 4.98
CA ILE A 21 -9.32 -2.73 5.61
C ILE A 21 -9.78 -1.37 6.17
N PRO A 22 -10.93 -0.83 5.70
CA PRO A 22 -11.48 0.41 6.25
C PRO A 22 -12.01 0.21 7.68
N PRO A 23 -12.25 1.30 8.43
CA PRO A 23 -12.73 1.20 9.82
C PRO A 23 -14.15 0.63 9.96
N ARG A 24 -14.94 0.63 8.88
CA ARG A 24 -16.31 0.09 8.83
C ARG A 24 -16.65 -0.44 7.42
N PRO A 25 -17.54 -1.45 7.30
CA PRO A 25 -17.84 -2.09 6.00
C PRO A 25 -18.47 -1.17 4.95
N ASP A 26 -19.22 -0.17 5.39
CA ASP A 26 -19.93 0.81 4.56
C ASP A 26 -19.09 2.09 4.29
N PHE A 27 -17.83 2.12 4.73
CA PHE A 27 -16.96 3.30 4.69
C PHE A 27 -16.95 3.99 3.32
N ALA A 28 -16.83 3.20 2.24
CA ALA A 28 -16.78 3.71 0.87
C ALA A 28 -18.03 4.53 0.48
N PHE A 29 -19.15 4.29 1.15
CA PHE A 29 -20.43 4.93 0.85
C PHE A 29 -20.82 5.99 1.90
N THR A 30 -20.25 5.93 3.11
CA THR A 30 -20.63 6.79 4.23
C THR A 30 -19.53 7.71 4.72
N MET A 31 -18.53 8.04 3.88
CA MET A 31 -17.45 8.94 4.27
C MET A 31 -17.98 10.31 4.71
N THR A 32 -17.39 10.86 5.77
CA THR A 32 -17.49 12.30 6.09
C THR A 32 -16.60 13.12 5.16
N ASP A 33 -16.71 14.45 5.19
CA ASP A 33 -15.85 15.32 4.37
C ASP A 33 -14.37 15.24 4.77
N GLU A 34 -14.10 15.10 6.07
CA GLU A 34 -12.74 14.86 6.57
C GLU A 34 -12.17 13.51 6.10
N GLU A 35 -13.02 12.46 6.04
CA GLU A 35 -12.62 11.15 5.53
C GLU A 35 -12.41 11.20 4.01
N ARG A 36 -13.20 11.97 3.26
CA ARG A 36 -12.99 12.22 1.83
C ARG A 36 -11.65 12.93 1.58
N GLU A 37 -11.33 13.95 2.37
CA GLU A 37 -10.04 14.64 2.26
C GLU A 37 -8.88 13.69 2.58
N LEU A 38 -9.01 12.86 3.61
CA LEU A 38 -8.02 11.83 3.92
C LEU A 38 -7.85 10.84 2.76
N MET A 39 -8.93 10.39 2.13
CA MET A 39 -8.88 9.50 0.97
C MET A 39 -8.28 10.17 -0.27
N SER A 40 -8.40 11.49 -0.42
CA SER A 40 -7.68 12.24 -1.46
C SER A 40 -6.17 12.18 -1.23
N ARG A 41 -5.70 12.47 0.00
CA ARG A 41 -4.27 12.38 0.35
C ARG A 41 -3.73 10.96 0.18
N HIS A 42 -4.53 9.96 0.54
CA HIS A 42 -4.22 8.55 0.30
C HIS A 42 -4.04 8.28 -1.19
N ALA A 43 -4.99 8.69 -2.05
CA ALA A 43 -4.89 8.49 -3.49
C ALA A 43 -3.64 9.14 -4.08
N ASP A 44 -3.26 10.34 -3.64
CA ASP A 44 -2.06 11.03 -4.08
C ASP A 44 -0.78 10.32 -3.64
N TYR A 45 -0.77 9.78 -2.41
CA TYR A 45 0.31 8.91 -1.94
C TYR A 45 0.47 7.66 -2.80
N LEU A 46 -0.63 6.96 -3.11
CA LEU A 46 -0.59 5.77 -3.98
C LEU A 46 -0.08 6.11 -5.39
N ARG A 47 -0.52 7.22 -5.98
CA ARG A 47 -0.01 7.71 -7.27
C ARG A 47 1.48 7.96 -7.24
N ALA A 48 2.00 8.57 -6.18
CA ALA A 48 3.45 8.76 -6.02
C ALA A 48 4.18 7.41 -6.00
N LYS A 49 3.67 6.40 -5.26
CA LYS A 49 4.26 5.05 -5.22
C LYS A 49 4.17 4.29 -6.53
N LEU A 50 3.14 4.53 -7.34
CA LEU A 50 3.05 4.03 -8.70
C LEU A 50 4.13 4.66 -9.59
N CYS A 51 4.32 5.99 -9.53
CA CYS A 51 5.36 6.69 -10.28
C CYS A 51 6.78 6.26 -9.88
N GLU A 52 7.01 5.97 -8.59
CA GLU A 52 8.29 5.45 -8.06
C GLU A 52 8.56 3.99 -8.47
N GLY A 53 7.56 3.26 -8.97
CA GLY A 53 7.66 1.84 -9.33
C GLY A 53 7.65 0.87 -8.14
N THR A 54 7.53 1.37 -6.90
CA THR A 54 7.33 0.56 -5.69
C THR A 54 5.94 -0.07 -5.66
N MET A 55 4.94 0.58 -6.26
CA MET A 55 3.60 0.05 -6.42
C MET A 55 3.36 -0.37 -7.87
N ILE A 56 2.76 -1.54 -8.06
CA ILE A 56 2.41 -2.09 -9.38
C ILE A 56 0.98 -1.71 -9.75
N LEU A 57 0.06 -1.85 -8.80
CA LEU A 57 -1.34 -1.45 -8.95
C LEU A 57 -1.95 -1.12 -7.60
N ALA A 58 -2.97 -0.26 -7.61
CA ALA A 58 -3.84 -0.07 -6.46
C ALA A 58 -5.26 0.33 -6.88
N GLY A 59 -6.25 -0.04 -6.07
CA GLY A 59 -7.64 0.35 -6.28
C GLY A 59 -8.60 -0.27 -5.28
N PRO A 60 -9.83 0.26 -5.18
CA PRO A 60 -10.86 -0.34 -4.36
C PRO A 60 -11.37 -1.65 -4.98
N VAL A 61 -11.58 -2.66 -4.15
CA VAL A 61 -12.28 -3.89 -4.49
C VAL A 61 -13.73 -3.75 -4.03
N ALA A 62 -14.66 -3.87 -4.98
CA ALA A 62 -16.09 -3.79 -4.76
C ALA A 62 -16.66 -5.11 -4.20
N ASP A 63 -16.15 -5.51 -3.03
CA ASP A 63 -16.62 -6.70 -2.31
C ASP A 63 -18.05 -6.45 -1.77
N PRO A 64 -19.03 -7.32 -2.07
CA PRO A 64 -20.39 -7.20 -1.54
C PRO A 64 -20.48 -7.20 -0.02
N ALA A 65 -19.51 -7.79 0.68
CA ALA A 65 -19.44 -7.78 2.14
C ALA A 65 -18.96 -6.42 2.71
N GLY A 66 -18.43 -5.54 1.87
CA GLY A 66 -17.90 -4.22 2.23
C GLY A 66 -16.63 -3.89 1.42
N PRO A 67 -16.59 -2.77 0.66
CA PRO A 67 -15.43 -2.43 -0.15
C PRO A 67 -14.14 -2.27 0.66
N TRP A 68 -13.01 -2.68 0.10
CA TRP A 68 -11.68 -2.58 0.72
C TRP A 68 -10.62 -2.20 -0.32
N GLY A 69 -9.42 -1.78 0.09
CA GLY A 69 -8.36 -1.36 -0.84
C GLY A 69 -7.38 -2.48 -1.18
N LEU A 70 -7.13 -2.73 -2.46
CA LEU A 70 -6.06 -3.60 -2.94
C LEU A 70 -4.86 -2.75 -3.34
N LEU A 71 -3.68 -3.10 -2.83
CA LEU A 71 -2.40 -2.56 -3.26
C LEU A 71 -1.48 -3.75 -3.58
N ILE A 72 -0.83 -3.74 -4.73
CA ILE A 72 0.23 -4.69 -5.07
C ILE A 72 1.57 -3.95 -5.06
N LEU A 73 2.45 -4.33 -4.14
CA LEU A 73 3.75 -3.70 -3.95
C LEU A 73 4.88 -4.59 -4.47
N ARG A 74 5.91 -3.94 -5.00
CA ARG A 74 7.21 -4.53 -5.32
C ARG A 74 8.21 -4.05 -4.25
N ALA A 75 8.71 -4.96 -3.42
CA ALA A 75 9.64 -4.63 -2.33
C ALA A 75 10.68 -5.74 -2.10
N GLY A 76 11.87 -5.40 -1.58
CA GLY A 76 12.93 -6.36 -1.28
C GLY A 76 12.65 -7.21 -0.03
N SER A 77 11.79 -6.72 0.86
CA SER A 77 11.44 -7.40 2.12
C SER A 77 10.04 -7.03 2.60
N GLU A 78 9.52 -7.80 3.56
CA GLU A 78 8.28 -7.46 4.25
C GLU A 78 8.40 -6.17 5.06
N ALA A 79 9.59 -5.88 5.63
CA ALA A 79 9.85 -4.63 6.33
C ALA A 79 9.74 -3.41 5.41
N GLU A 80 10.21 -3.52 4.17
CA GLU A 80 10.06 -2.46 3.16
C GLU A 80 8.59 -2.30 2.73
N ALA A 81 7.88 -3.40 2.47
CA ALA A 81 6.45 -3.35 2.17
C ALA A 81 5.65 -2.70 3.32
N LYS A 82 5.99 -3.06 4.57
CA LYS A 82 5.43 -2.46 5.77
C LYS A 82 5.75 -0.97 5.90
N ALA A 83 6.96 -0.55 5.56
CA ALA A 83 7.33 0.86 5.58
C ALA A 83 6.50 1.69 4.58
N VAL A 84 6.15 1.12 3.42
CA VAL A 84 5.23 1.75 2.46
C VAL A 84 3.83 1.87 3.07
N THR A 85 3.26 0.80 3.60
CA THR A 85 1.90 0.84 4.20
C THR A 85 1.82 1.73 5.44
N ASP A 86 2.87 1.79 6.28
CA ASP A 86 2.96 2.68 7.44
C ASP A 86 3.19 4.16 7.02
N GLY A 87 3.65 4.37 5.79
CA GLY A 87 3.78 5.68 5.16
C GLY A 87 2.46 6.27 4.67
N ASP A 88 1.45 5.44 4.50
CA ASP A 88 0.15 5.83 3.97
C ASP A 88 -0.60 6.79 4.93
N PRO A 89 -1.14 7.92 4.43
CA PRO A 89 -1.99 8.81 5.21
C PRO A 89 -3.10 8.11 6.01
N VAL A 90 -3.74 7.05 5.47
CA VAL A 90 -4.82 6.35 6.19
C VAL A 90 -4.30 5.61 7.42
N ALA A 91 -3.11 5.00 7.32
CA ALA A 91 -2.49 4.30 8.44
C ALA A 91 -2.07 5.28 9.55
N ARG A 92 -1.58 6.45 9.17
CA ARG A 92 -1.14 7.52 10.10
C ARG A 92 -2.28 8.30 10.72
N SER A 93 -3.49 8.20 10.17
CA SER A 93 -4.64 9.01 10.58
C SER A 93 -5.19 8.66 11.98
N GLY A 94 -4.89 7.47 12.51
CA GLY A 94 -5.51 6.96 13.73
C GLY A 94 -7.01 6.63 13.59
N ARG A 95 -7.56 6.64 12.38
CA ARG A 95 -9.00 6.43 12.11
C ARG A 95 -9.41 4.96 11.95
N GLY A 96 -8.60 4.03 12.45
CA GLY A 96 -8.96 2.59 12.50
C GLY A 96 -8.76 1.80 11.20
N PHE A 97 -8.09 2.38 10.19
CA PHE A 97 -7.63 1.63 9.02
C PHE A 97 -6.56 0.61 9.40
N ARG A 98 -6.56 -0.55 8.74
CA ARG A 98 -5.57 -1.61 8.98
C ARG A 98 -5.09 -2.20 7.66
N TYR A 99 -3.80 -2.54 7.61
CA TYR A 99 -3.20 -3.26 6.50
C TYR A 99 -2.97 -4.72 6.88
N GLU A 100 -3.39 -5.62 5.99
CA GLU A 100 -2.90 -7.00 5.94
C GLU A 100 -1.88 -7.09 4.80
N ILE A 101 -0.68 -7.58 5.09
CA ILE A 101 0.44 -7.61 4.15
C ILE A 101 0.90 -9.05 4.02
N LEU A 102 0.85 -9.59 2.81
CA LEU A 102 1.22 -10.98 2.54
C LEU A 102 2.11 -11.07 1.30
N PRO A 103 3.22 -11.82 1.33
CA PRO A 103 4.01 -12.09 0.14
C PRO A 103 3.20 -12.97 -0.84
N MET A 104 3.23 -12.63 -2.12
CA MET A 104 2.71 -13.49 -3.17
C MET A 104 3.76 -14.58 -3.48
N ILE A 105 3.36 -15.85 -3.38
CA ILE A 105 4.25 -17.00 -3.62
C ILE A 105 4.81 -16.97 -5.05
N SER A 106 3.97 -16.60 -6.02
CA SER A 106 4.34 -16.39 -7.42
C SER A 106 3.43 -15.33 -8.05
N THR A 107 3.89 -14.70 -9.14
CA THR A 107 3.13 -13.69 -9.88
C THR A 107 3.36 -13.83 -11.38
N ILE A 108 2.34 -13.45 -12.15
CA ILE A 108 2.41 -13.24 -13.60
C ILE A 108 2.12 -11.74 -13.79
N MET A 109 3.01 -11.02 -14.47
CA MET A 109 2.96 -9.57 -14.66
C MET A 109 3.17 -9.20 -16.12
#